data_AF-A0A839P595-F1
#
_entry.id   AF-A0A839P595-F1
#
_cell.length_a   1.000
_cell.length_b   1.000
_cell.length_c   1.000
_cell.angle_alpha   90.00
_cell.angle_beta   90.00
_cell.angle_gamma   90.00
#
_symmetry.space_group_name_H-M   'P 1'
#
loop_
_entity.id
_entity.type
_entity.pdbx_description
1 polymer ?
#
loop_
_entity_poly.entity_id
_entity_poly.type
_entity_poly.pdbx_seq_one_letter_code
_entity_poly.pdbx_strand_id
1 'polypeptide(L)'
;MPVSRPETPTHAGATIRHHRKRKGLTLTDVANALGVSAATVSRWERGRELIPFQRREEIADALGLEPARLLEPGPVVLPAEDRRLLEAYHSLPPGDRAAIRELVGLRRASVERASC
;
A
#
# COMPACT_ATOMS: atom_id res chain seq x y z
N MET A 1 -16.96 19.64 4.80
CA MET A 1 -15.66 19.12 5.26
C MET A 1 -15.03 18.37 4.09
N PRO A 2 -13.90 18.82 3.52
CA PRO A 2 -13.21 18.00 2.52
C PRO A 2 -12.72 16.74 3.24
N VAL A 3 -13.06 15.58 2.71
CA VAL A 3 -12.51 14.32 3.18
C VAL A 3 -11.03 14.37 2.80
N SER A 4 -10.14 14.74 3.74
CA SER A 4 -8.71 14.70 3.49
C SER A 4 -8.37 13.27 3.10
N ARG A 5 -8.03 13.04 1.82
CA ARG A 5 -7.56 11.73 1.37
C ARG A 5 -6.43 11.31 2.31
N PRO A 6 -6.56 10.18 3.02
CA PRO A 6 -5.47 9.72 3.86
C PRO A 6 -4.22 9.59 2.98
N GLU A 7 -3.06 9.92 3.55
CA GLU A 7 -1.78 9.62 2.91
C GLU A 7 -1.72 8.11 2.69
N THR A 8 -1.99 7.66 1.46
CA THR A 8 -1.91 6.24 1.14
C THR A 8 -0.46 5.91 0.81
N PRO A 9 0.21 5.06 1.61
CA PRO A 9 1.54 4.58 1.27
C PRO A 9 1.54 3.97 -0.13
N THR A 10 2.63 4.18 -0.87
CA THR A 10 2.89 3.34 -2.04
C THR A 10 3.05 1.89 -1.58
N HIS A 11 2.81 0.93 -2.48
CA HIS A 11 3.03 -0.49 -2.18
C HIS A 11 4.42 -0.75 -1.59
N ALA A 12 5.47 -0.18 -2.18
CA ALA A 12 6.83 -0.27 -1.66
C ALA A 12 6.98 0.38 -0.26
N GLY A 13 6.41 1.56 -0.05
CA GLY A 13 6.43 2.24 1.25
C GLY A 13 5.73 1.45 2.36
N ALA A 14 4.58 0.85 2.05
CA ALA A 14 3.85 -0.04 2.97
C ALA A 14 4.68 -1.28 3.33
N THR A 15 5.31 -1.91 2.33
CA THR A 15 6.18 -3.08 2.54
C THR A 15 7.37 -2.74 3.45
N ILE A 16 8.05 -1.63 3.19
CA ILE A 16 9.17 -1.16 4.04
C ILE A 16 8.74 -0.97 5.48
N ARG A 17 7.65 -0.22 5.68
CA ARG A 17 7.09 0.03 7.02
C ARG A 17 6.73 -1.27 7.74
N HIS A 18 6.12 -2.21 7.02
CA HIS A 18 5.72 -3.50 7.58
C HIS A 18 6.93 -4.30 8.05
N HIS A 19 7.92 -4.51 7.19
CA HIS A 19 9.09 -5.33 7.52
C HIS A 19 9.99 -4.66 8.56
N ARG A 20 10.18 -3.35 8.48
CA ARG A 20 10.89 -2.58 9.50
C ARG A 20 10.27 -2.79 10.88
N LYS A 21 8.95 -2.63 11.00
CA LYS A 21 8.23 -2.86 12.27
C LYS A 21 8.32 -4.31 12.76
N ARG A 22 8.19 -5.29 11.87
CA ARG A 22 8.32 -6.71 12.23
C ARG A 22 9.72 -7.07 12.75
N LYS A 23 10.76 -6.37 12.28
CA LYS A 23 12.14 -6.53 12.75
C LYS A 23 12.49 -5.64 13.96
N GLY A 24 11.54 -4.85 14.48
CA GLY A 24 11.80 -3.94 15.61
C GLY A 24 12.72 -2.75 15.28
N LEU A 25 12.94 -2.47 13.99
CA LEU A 25 13.84 -1.42 13.53
C LEU A 25 13.17 -0.03 13.63
N THR A 26 13.95 0.97 14.03
CA THR A 26 13.53 2.38 13.99
C THR A 26 13.72 2.96 12.59
N LEU A 27 13.13 4.13 12.33
CA LEU A 27 13.39 4.86 11.08
C LEU A 27 14.88 5.20 10.92
N THR A 28 15.55 5.51 12.03
CA THR A 28 16.97 5.86 12.07
C THR A 28 17.85 4.67 11.72
N ASP A 29 17.51 3.46 12.18
CA ASP A 29 18.30 2.25 11.86
C ASP A 29 18.31 1.98 10.35
N VAL A 30 17.13 2.07 9.72
CA VAL A 30 17.00 1.91 8.26
C VAL A 30 17.68 3.05 7.52
N ALA A 31 17.55 4.28 8.01
CA ALA A 31 18.19 5.45 7.40
C ALA A 31 19.72 5.34 7.41
N ASN A 32 20.30 4.89 8.53
CA ASN A 32 21.74 4.66 8.68
C ASN A 32 22.24 3.57 7.73
N ALA A 33 21.50 2.46 7.61
CA ALA A 33 21.86 1.37 6.68
C ALA A 33 21.87 1.82 5.21
N LEU A 34 21.05 2.82 4.86
CA LEU A 34 20.89 3.32 3.49
C LEU A 34 21.68 4.61 3.19
N GLY A 35 22.33 5.20 4.20
CA GLY A 35 23.00 6.49 4.07
C GLY A 35 22.05 7.65 3.73
N VAL A 36 20.83 7.65 4.27
CA VAL A 36 19.82 8.71 4.07
C VAL A 36 19.33 9.28 5.40
N SER A 37 18.46 10.30 5.36
CA SER A 37 17.83 10.83 6.57
C SER A 37 16.61 9.99 7.01
N ALA A 38 16.34 9.92 8.32
CA ALA A 38 15.11 9.30 8.84
C ALA A 38 13.83 9.97 8.29
N ALA A 39 13.89 11.27 7.97
CA ALA A 39 12.81 12.00 7.33
C ALA A 39 12.53 11.49 5.90
N THR A 40 13.58 11.12 5.15
CA THR A 40 13.46 10.49 3.82
C THR A 40 12.75 9.15 3.93
N VAL A 41 13.17 8.28 4.86
CA VAL A 41 12.50 6.98 5.09
C VAL A 41 11.02 7.19 5.48
N SER A 42 10.72 8.17 6.33
CA SER A 42 9.34 8.52 6.69
C SER A 42 8.50 8.97 5.49
N ARG A 43 9.06 9.78 4.58
CA ARG A 43 8.37 10.21 3.35
C ARG A 43 8.07 9.02 2.44
N TRP A 44 9.03 8.11 2.27
CA TRP A 44 8.86 6.88 1.50
C TRP A 44 7.77 5.97 2.09
N GLU A 45 7.81 5.70 3.41
CA GLU A 45 6.81 4.86 4.08
C GLU A 45 5.38 5.41 4.01
N ARG A 46 5.23 6.73 3.90
CA ARG A 46 3.93 7.40 3.81
C ARG A 46 3.48 7.66 2.37
N GLY A 47 4.30 7.30 1.38
CA GLY A 47 4.02 7.60 -0.01
C GLY A 47 4.06 9.10 -0.35
N ARG A 48 4.68 9.92 0.50
CA ARG A 48 4.90 11.35 0.23
C ARG A 48 6.01 11.59 -0.78
N GLU A 49 6.85 10.59 -1.01
CA GLU A 49 7.90 10.60 -2.02
C GLU A 49 8.07 9.20 -2.61
N LEU A 50 8.32 9.15 -3.92
CA LEU A 50 8.60 7.90 -4.61
C LEU A 50 10.03 7.44 -4.31
N ILE A 51 10.17 6.14 -4.11
CA ILE A 51 11.48 5.51 -3.93
C ILE A 51 12.12 5.32 -5.31
N PRO A 52 13.31 5.90 -5.55
CA PRO A 52 14.05 5.67 -6.80
C PRO A 52 14.26 4.17 -7.03
N PHE A 53 14.16 3.71 -8.27
CA PHE A 53 14.26 2.29 -8.60
C PHE A 53 15.59 1.69 -8.11
N GLN A 54 16.68 2.41 -8.29
CA GLN A 54 18.04 2.03 -7.89
C GLN A 54 18.17 1.80 -6.38
N ARG A 55 17.40 2.53 -5.57
CA ARG A 55 17.42 2.40 -4.10
C ARG A 55 16.66 1.17 -3.61
N ARG A 56 15.82 0.54 -4.44
CA ARG A 56 14.97 -0.57 -3.98
C ARG A 56 15.79 -1.80 -3.63
N GLU A 57 16.85 -2.10 -4.37
CA GLU A 57 17.75 -3.20 -4.05
C GLU A 57 18.46 -2.96 -2.71
N GLU A 58 19.04 -1.78 -2.52
CA GLU A 58 19.68 -1.39 -1.24
C GLU A 58 18.70 -1.49 -0.05
N ILE A 59 17.45 -1.07 -0.25
CA ILE A 59 16.40 -1.16 0.77
C ILE A 59 16.03 -2.62 1.06
N ALA A 60 15.93 -3.44 0.02
CA ALA A 60 15.64 -4.87 0.16
C ALA A 60 16.75 -5.56 0.97
N ASP A 61 18.01 -5.28 0.65
CA ASP A 61 19.18 -5.82 1.36
C ASP A 61 19.22 -5.36 2.82
N ALA A 62 19.04 -4.06 3.07
CA ALA A 62 18.99 -3.51 4.43
C ALA A 62 17.85 -4.10 5.28
N LEU A 63 16.75 -4.48 4.63
CA LEU A 63 15.61 -5.13 5.27
C LEU A 63 15.66 -6.66 5.17
N GLY A 64 16.70 -7.26 4.60
CA GLY A 64 16.84 -8.69 4.35
C GLY A 64 15.62 -9.28 3.63
N LEU A 65 15.23 -8.68 2.51
CA LEU A 65 14.11 -9.07 1.67
C LEU A 65 14.60 -9.38 0.25
N GLU A 66 13.86 -10.23 -0.45
CA GLU A 66 13.99 -10.34 -1.90
C GLU A 66 13.54 -9.01 -2.56
N PRO A 67 14.31 -8.44 -3.51
CA PRO A 67 13.97 -7.18 -4.17
C PRO A 67 12.58 -7.17 -4.82
N ALA A 68 12.15 -8.33 -5.34
CA ALA A 68 10.81 -8.53 -5.90
C ALA A 68 9.68 -8.16 -4.91
N ARG A 69 9.92 -8.29 -3.60
CA ARG A 69 8.91 -7.98 -2.58
C ARG A 69 8.56 -6.49 -2.50
N LEU A 70 9.45 -5.60 -2.93
CA LEU A 70 9.19 -4.16 -3.02
C LEU A 70 8.45 -3.76 -4.32
N LEU A 71 8.33 -4.68 -5.28
CA LEU A 71 7.57 -4.51 -6.53
C LEU A 71 6.13 -4.99 -6.40
N GLU A 72 5.89 -5.97 -5.52
CA GLU A 72 4.55 -6.50 -5.25
C GLU A 72 3.67 -5.49 -4.49
N PRO A 73 2.33 -5.60 -4.61
CA PRO A 73 1.42 -4.84 -3.78
C PRO A 73 1.75 -5.07 -2.29
N GLY A 74 2.16 -4.00 -1.61
CA GLY A 74 2.44 -4.05 -0.18
C GLY A 74 1.19 -4.44 0.61
N PRO A 75 1.35 -4.91 1.85
CA PRO A 75 0.23 -5.31 2.69
C PRO A 75 -0.70 -4.12 2.90
N VAL A 76 -1.93 -4.23 2.40
CA VAL A 76 -2.99 -3.25 2.64
C VAL A 76 -3.45 -3.41 4.08
N VAL A 77 -3.10 -2.44 4.93
CA VAL A 77 -3.62 -2.39 6.30
C VAL A 77 -4.95 -1.67 6.28
N LEU A 78 -6.03 -2.44 6.40
CA LEU A 78 -7.38 -1.89 6.52
C LEU A 78 -7.66 -1.51 7.98
N PRO A 79 -8.07 -0.26 8.27
CA PRO A 79 -8.63 0.12 9.56
C PRO A 79 -9.72 -0.85 10.01
N ALA A 80 -9.92 -0.97 11.33
CA ALA A 80 -10.92 -1.90 11.87
C ALA A 80 -12.34 -1.61 11.36
N GLU A 81 -12.66 -0.33 11.13
CA GLU A 81 -13.92 0.10 10.54
C GLU A 81 -14.06 -0.37 9.08
N ASP A 82 -13.09 -0.05 8.23
CA ASP A 82 -13.06 -0.47 6.83
C ASP A 82 -13.14 -1.99 6.69
N ARG A 83 -12.46 -2.74 7.56
CA ARG A 83 -12.54 -4.21 7.61
C ARG A 83 -13.96 -4.68 7.91
N ARG A 84 -14.62 -4.10 8.93
CA ARG A 84 -16.02 -4.42 9.26
C ARG A 84 -16.95 -4.08 8.10
N LEU A 85 -16.74 -2.95 7.43
CA LEU A 85 -17.52 -2.54 6.27
C LEU A 85 -17.37 -3.54 5.12
N LEU A 86 -16.15 -4.01 4.85
CA LEU A 86 -15.89 -5.01 3.81
C LEU A 86 -16.51 -6.37 4.16
N GLU A 87 -16.40 -6.82 5.42
CA GLU A 87 -17.06 -8.03 5.91
C GLU A 87 -18.58 -7.93 5.72
N ALA A 88 -19.18 -6.81 6.14
CA ALA A 88 -20.59 -6.54 5.93
C ALA A 88 -20.95 -6.57 4.43
N TYR A 89 -20.18 -5.87 3.59
CA TYR A 89 -20.38 -5.84 2.14
C TYR A 89 -20.36 -7.25 1.53
N HIS A 90 -19.45 -8.12 1.95
CA HIS A 90 -19.39 -9.49 1.45
C HIS A 90 -20.57 -10.37 1.91
N SER A 91 -21.12 -10.09 3.10
CA SER A 91 -22.29 -10.80 3.62
C SER A 91 -23.62 -10.40 2.96
N LEU A 92 -23.68 -9.25 2.29
CA LEU A 92 -24.89 -8.75 1.64
C LEU A 92 -25.34 -9.64 0.47
N PRO A 93 -26.65 -9.74 0.20
CA PRO A 93 -27.18 -10.35 -1.02
C PRO A 93 -26.55 -9.77 -2.30
N PRO A 94 -26.46 -10.55 -3.40
CA PRO A 94 -25.88 -10.08 -4.65
C PRO A 94 -26.51 -8.80 -5.21
N GLY A 95 -27.83 -8.61 -5.04
CA GLY A 95 -28.56 -7.41 -5.45
C GLY A 95 -28.09 -6.15 -4.71
N ASP A 96 -27.97 -6.22 -3.38
CA ASP A 96 -27.51 -5.12 -2.55
C ASP A 96 -26.05 -4.75 -2.86
N ARG A 97 -25.19 -5.77 -3.05
CA ARG A 97 -23.81 -5.53 -3.50
C ARG A 97 -23.74 -4.88 -4.87
N ALA A 98 -24.68 -5.18 -5.77
CA ALA A 98 -24.75 -4.56 -7.10
C ALA A 98 -25.22 -3.10 -7.00
N ALA A 99 -26.24 -2.83 -6.18
CA ALA A 99 -26.74 -1.48 -5.91
C ALA A 99 -25.66 -0.58 -5.30
N ILE A 100 -24.89 -1.09 -4.32
CA ILE A 100 -23.75 -0.36 -3.75
C ILE A 100 -22.70 -0.05 -4.82
N ARG A 101 -22.31 -1.04 -5.65
CA ARG A 101 -21.34 -0.83 -6.74
C ARG A 101 -21.81 0.22 -7.75
N GLU A 102 -23.10 0.26 -8.05
CA GLU A 102 -23.69 1.30 -8.89
C GLU A 102 -23.62 2.67 -8.22
N LEU A 103 -24.04 2.76 -6.96
CA LEU A 103 -24.02 4.00 -6.17
C LEU A 103 -22.62 4.62 -6.09
N VAL A 104 -21.58 3.79 -5.92
CA VAL A 104 -20.18 4.27 -5.84
C VAL A 104 -19.47 4.34 -7.21
N GLY A 105 -20.18 4.11 -8.31
CA GLY A 105 -19.63 4.25 -9.66
C GLY A 105 -18.60 3.19 -10.07
N LEU A 106 -18.53 2.04 -9.38
CA LEU A 106 -17.59 0.94 -9.65
C LEU A 106 -18.13 -0.08 -10.67
N ARG A 107 -18.92 0.36 -11.65
CA ARG A 107 -19.34 -0.53 -12.76
C ARG A 107 -18.08 -1.04 -13.48
N ARG A 108 -17.96 -2.35 -13.67
CA ARG A 108 -16.95 -2.90 -14.59
C ARG A 108 -17.25 -2.32 -15.96
N ALA A 109 -16.33 -1.52 -16.50
CA ALA A 109 -16.28 -1.31 -17.93
C ALA A 109 -16.11 -2.69 -18.57
N SER A 110 -17.04 -3.06 -19.45
CA SER A 110 -16.95 -4.26 -20.26
C SER A 110 -15.55 -4.31 -20.87
N VAL A 111 -14.82 -5.39 -20.64
CA VAL A 111 -13.61 -5.69 -21.39
C VAL A 111 -14.05 -5.85 -22.84
N GLU A 112 -13.89 -4.80 -23.64
CA GLU A 112 -13.86 -4.93 -25.09
C GLU A 112 -12.68 -5.87 -25.39
N ARG A 113 -13.03 -7.10 -25.78
CA ARG A 113 -12.09 -8.02 -26.40
C ARG A 113 -11.57 -7.32 -27.66
N ALA A 114 -10.37 -6.78 -27.58
CA ALA A 114 -9.57 -6.53 -28.77
C ALA A 114 -9.29 -7.90 -29.41
N SER A 115 -10.11 -8.26 -30.39
CA SER A 115 -9.77 -9.26 -31.39
C SER A 115 -8.68 -8.65 -32.26
N CYS A 116 -7.51 -9.27 -32.28
CA CYS A 116 -6.74 -9.36 -33.51
C CYS A 116 -7.28 -10.53 -34.33
#